data_AF-A0A6J4QM02-F1
#
_entry.id   AF-A0A6J4QM02-F1
#
_cell.length_a   1.000
_cell.length_b   1.000
_cell.length_c   1.000
_cell.angle_alpha   90.00
_cell.angle_beta   90.00
_cell.angle_gamma   90.00
#
_symmetry.space_group_name_H-M   'P 1'
#
loop_
_entity.id
_entity.type
_entity.pdbx_description
1 polymer ?
#
loop_
_entity_poly.entity_id
_entity_poly.type
_entity_poly.pdbx_seq_one_letter_code
_entity_poly.pdbx_strand_id
1 'polypeptide(L)'
;MKLPKSAHTSMPWRIHEIAPDFELEDVWALPTPGGPDDLPRLVRQIASGEPSQGPNRFSGAARALWAIRWKVGGLLGWDSPDGGLGSRVPTLRDRLPADLREAPSGPRFDALPFASLYLLDDEFAAEIANRTVHGVMHIGWVPDGTGGHRGQMAVLVKPNGPLGAAYMAAIGPFRHLIVYPALMRQIGRGWRECMARDARTTGGEAHGTVTRKIDRRARILAAGVGWVSLGIGLALTLAPRGTSELLGWGDRPALARAVGAADLVVGPALLLGRERGRWMEARALLNAAIAVAYARALASGATPRKGRALGGVVGMTVLTFTDHSLARRLRKTEGTPDDVGG
;
A
#
# COMPACT_ATOMS: atom_id res chain seq x y z
N MET A 1 5.09 -14.63 11.79
CA MET A 1 6.58 -14.56 11.95
C MET A 1 7.23 -15.15 10.72
N LYS A 2 8.48 -14.78 10.39
CA LYS A 2 9.21 -15.42 9.28
C LYS A 2 9.62 -16.84 9.68
N LEU A 3 9.47 -17.77 8.75
CA LEU A 3 9.80 -19.19 8.91
C LEU A 3 11.00 -19.56 8.02
N PRO A 4 11.71 -20.66 8.33
CA PRO A 4 12.70 -21.21 7.41
C PRO A 4 12.02 -21.67 6.12
N LYS A 5 12.74 -21.62 5.00
CA LYS A 5 12.26 -22.09 3.69
C LYS A 5 11.82 -23.55 3.72
N SER A 6 12.46 -24.37 4.56
CA SER A 6 12.10 -25.77 4.78
C SER A 6 10.66 -25.99 5.21
N ALA A 7 10.05 -25.04 5.93
CA ALA A 7 8.64 -25.13 6.34
C ALA A 7 7.65 -25.15 5.15
N HIS A 8 8.07 -24.66 3.98
CA HIS A 8 7.29 -24.76 2.75
C HIS A 8 7.76 -25.92 1.86
N THR A 9 9.08 -26.15 1.74
CA THR A 9 9.60 -27.19 0.84
C THR A 9 9.44 -28.61 1.37
N SER A 10 9.28 -28.82 2.69
CA SER A 10 9.03 -30.14 3.27
C SER A 10 7.60 -30.63 3.10
N MET A 11 6.68 -29.73 2.73
CA MET A 11 5.27 -30.03 2.57
C MET A 11 4.98 -30.40 1.11
N PRO A 12 4.06 -31.36 0.86
CA PRO A 12 3.78 -31.88 -0.47
C PRO A 12 2.83 -30.97 -1.29
N TRP A 13 3.11 -29.67 -1.34
CA TRP A 13 2.29 -28.68 -2.04
C TRP A 13 2.23 -28.91 -3.55
N ARG A 14 1.07 -28.76 -4.19
CA ARG A 14 0.94 -28.92 -5.65
C ARG A 14 1.60 -27.76 -6.40
N ILE A 15 1.81 -26.61 -5.75
CA ILE A 15 2.50 -25.47 -6.34
C ILE A 15 3.93 -25.80 -6.78
N HIS A 16 4.57 -26.79 -6.15
CA HIS A 16 5.91 -27.24 -6.53
C HIS A 16 5.96 -27.85 -7.94
N GLU A 17 4.87 -28.50 -8.38
CA GLU A 17 4.73 -29.05 -9.73
C GLU A 17 4.51 -27.93 -10.77
N ILE A 18 3.78 -26.87 -10.38
CA ILE A 18 3.38 -25.78 -11.26
C ILE A 18 4.48 -24.73 -11.42
N ALA A 19 5.23 -24.44 -10.36
CA ALA A 19 6.24 -23.39 -10.30
C ALA A 19 7.65 -23.90 -9.88
N PRO A 20 8.16 -25.02 -10.43
CA PRO A 20 9.48 -25.56 -10.07
C PRO A 20 10.64 -24.62 -10.44
N ASP A 21 10.41 -23.71 -11.38
CA ASP A 21 11.35 -22.72 -11.87
C ASP A 21 11.28 -21.37 -11.11
N PHE A 22 10.50 -21.31 -10.03
CA PHE A 22 10.40 -20.11 -9.18
C PHE A 22 11.24 -20.28 -7.92
N GLU A 23 11.94 -19.22 -7.55
CA GLU A 23 12.72 -19.19 -6.32
C GLU A 23 11.82 -18.87 -5.14
N LEU A 24 11.85 -19.72 -4.10
CA LEU A 24 11.18 -19.43 -2.85
C LEU A 24 11.91 -18.30 -2.13
N GLU A 25 11.30 -17.12 -2.06
CA GLU A 25 11.87 -15.94 -1.44
C GLU A 25 11.69 -15.95 0.09
N ASP A 26 10.45 -16.15 0.52
CA ASP A 26 10.07 -15.98 1.91
C ASP A 26 8.92 -16.90 2.31
N VAL A 27 8.95 -17.34 3.58
CA VAL A 27 7.87 -18.11 4.21
C VAL A 27 7.47 -17.40 5.50
N TRP A 28 6.17 -17.22 5.71
CA TRP A 28 5.62 -16.50 6.85
C TRP A 28 4.48 -17.28 7.49
N ALA A 29 4.55 -17.49 8.80
CA ALA A 29 3.41 -17.89 9.61
C ALA A 29 2.45 -16.70 9.74
N LEU A 30 1.22 -16.86 9.26
CA LEU A 30 0.16 -15.88 9.38
C LEU A 30 -0.48 -16.00 10.77
N PRO A 31 -0.76 -14.87 11.45
CA PRO A 31 -1.40 -14.85 12.76
C PRO A 31 -2.92 -15.08 12.64
N THR A 32 -3.29 -16.26 12.14
CA THR A 32 -4.67 -16.64 11.77
C THR A 32 -5.04 -17.99 12.38
N PRO A 33 -5.09 -18.11 13.73
CA PRO A 33 -5.52 -19.35 14.37
C PRO A 33 -6.98 -19.64 13.99
N GLY A 34 -7.26 -20.85 13.52
CA GLY A 34 -8.58 -21.27 13.05
C GLY A 34 -8.75 -22.79 13.05
N GLY A 35 -9.91 -23.23 12.59
CA GLY A 35 -10.24 -24.64 12.42
C GLY A 35 -9.67 -25.23 11.12
N PRO A 36 -9.82 -26.54 10.89
CA PRO A 36 -9.36 -27.20 9.66
C PRO A 36 -9.97 -26.60 8.38
N ASP A 37 -11.22 -26.13 8.41
CA ASP A 37 -11.97 -25.69 7.21
C ASP A 37 -11.94 -24.17 6.97
N ASP A 38 -11.04 -23.45 7.64
CA ASP A 38 -11.01 -21.98 7.65
C ASP A 38 -10.15 -21.37 6.53
N LEU A 39 -9.46 -22.18 5.72
CA LEU A 39 -8.65 -21.69 4.60
C LEU A 39 -9.44 -20.83 3.60
N PRO A 40 -10.63 -21.24 3.11
CA PRO A 40 -11.40 -20.42 2.17
C PRO A 40 -11.76 -19.05 2.74
N ARG A 41 -11.95 -18.95 4.06
CA ARG A 41 -12.20 -17.68 4.76
C ARG A 41 -10.97 -16.78 4.73
N LEU A 42 -9.79 -17.34 5.01
CA LEU A 42 -8.54 -16.59 4.93
C LEU A 42 -8.30 -16.08 3.51
N VAL A 43 -8.48 -16.93 2.51
CA VAL A 43 -8.30 -16.58 1.10
C VAL A 43 -9.27 -15.49 0.69
N ARG A 44 -10.55 -15.57 1.09
CA ARG A 44 -11.53 -14.49 0.87
C ARG A 44 -11.12 -13.19 1.56
N GLN A 45 -10.60 -13.23 2.79
CA GLN A 45 -10.11 -12.02 3.47
C GLN A 45 -8.95 -11.37 2.71
N ILE A 46 -8.02 -12.18 2.19
CA ILE A 46 -6.87 -11.70 1.43
C ILE A 46 -7.32 -11.13 0.06
N ALA A 47 -8.22 -11.83 -0.63
CA ALA A 47 -8.66 -11.48 -1.99
C ALA A 47 -9.66 -10.33 -2.05
N SER A 48 -10.65 -10.31 -1.15
CA SER A 48 -11.57 -9.17 -1.01
C SER A 48 -10.79 -7.90 -0.69
N GLY A 49 -9.65 -8.03 0.00
CA GLY A 49 -8.91 -6.88 0.48
C GLY A 49 -9.81 -5.91 1.25
N GLU A 50 -10.87 -6.42 1.91
CA GLU A 50 -11.99 -5.68 2.52
C GLU A 50 -11.96 -4.16 2.23
N PRO A 51 -12.46 -3.69 1.07
CA PRO A 51 -12.43 -2.30 0.70
C PRO A 51 -13.67 -1.61 1.27
N SER A 52 -13.88 -1.69 2.59
CA SER A 52 -14.87 -0.81 3.22
C SER A 52 -14.29 0.57 3.57
N GLN A 53 -12.95 0.75 3.56
CA GLN A 53 -12.30 2.04 3.83
C GLN A 53 -10.86 2.17 3.26
N GLY A 54 -10.65 2.23 1.94
CA GLY A 54 -9.43 2.77 1.30
C GLY A 54 -8.06 2.23 1.79
N PRO A 55 -6.92 2.94 1.55
CA PRO A 55 -5.53 2.52 1.88
C PRO A 55 -5.21 2.47 3.40
N ASN A 56 -6.20 2.14 4.22
CA ASN A 56 -6.32 2.59 5.60
C ASN A 56 -6.11 1.51 6.67
N ARG A 57 -5.40 0.42 6.35
CA ARG A 57 -4.98 -0.59 7.35
C ARG A 57 -3.54 -1.09 7.26
N PHE A 58 -2.74 -0.59 6.33
CA PHE A 58 -1.28 -0.79 6.36
C PHE A 58 -0.65 0.17 7.37
N SER A 59 0.29 -0.30 8.21
CA SER A 59 1.10 0.62 9.04
C SER A 59 1.85 1.60 8.13
N GLY A 60 2.04 2.85 8.57
CA GLY A 60 2.41 4.00 7.71
C GLY A 60 3.53 3.75 6.70
N ALA A 61 4.54 2.96 7.06
CA ALA A 61 5.64 2.63 6.19
C ALA A 61 5.25 1.72 4.99
N ALA A 62 4.27 0.82 5.13
CA ALA A 62 3.76 0.03 4.00
C ALA A 62 2.85 0.84 3.05
N ARG A 63 2.20 1.90 3.55
CA ARG A 63 1.48 2.87 2.71
C ARG A 63 2.44 3.75 1.92
N ALA A 64 3.54 4.17 2.55
CA ALA A 64 4.63 4.89 1.89
C ALA A 64 5.27 4.03 0.80
N LEU A 65 5.53 2.74 1.06
CA LEU A 65 6.06 1.83 0.04
C LEU A 65 5.09 1.56 -1.10
N TRP A 66 3.77 1.52 -0.85
CA TRP A 66 2.77 1.43 -1.92
C TRP A 66 2.72 2.71 -2.77
N ALA A 67 2.76 3.88 -2.14
CA ALA A 67 2.80 5.16 -2.85
C ALA A 67 4.11 5.38 -3.62
N ILE A 68 5.24 4.97 -3.04
CA ILE A 68 6.55 4.94 -3.69
C ILE A 68 6.51 3.96 -4.86
N ARG A 69 5.93 2.76 -4.69
CA ARG A 69 5.75 1.77 -5.76
C ARG A 69 4.92 2.33 -6.90
N TRP A 70 3.78 2.96 -6.63
CA TRP A 70 2.94 3.61 -7.64
C TRP A 70 3.70 4.71 -8.38
N LYS A 71 4.48 5.51 -7.66
CA LYS A 71 5.25 6.62 -8.25
C LYS A 71 6.46 6.14 -9.05
N VAL A 72 7.14 5.09 -8.59
CA VAL A 72 8.23 4.41 -9.30
C VAL A 72 7.68 3.67 -10.53
N GLY A 73 6.52 3.03 -10.42
CA GLY A 73 5.83 2.34 -11.51
C GLY A 73 5.45 3.29 -12.65
N GLY A 74 4.89 4.45 -12.30
CA GLY A 74 4.59 5.50 -13.27
C GLY A 74 5.82 6.21 -13.85
N LEU A 75 6.92 6.34 -13.09
CA LEU A 75 8.15 7.00 -13.57
C LEU A 75 9.02 6.10 -14.47
N LEU A 76 9.01 4.78 -14.25
CA LEU A 76 9.82 3.82 -15.00
C LEU A 76 9.06 3.12 -16.14
N GLY A 77 7.78 3.47 -16.35
CA GLY A 77 6.93 2.84 -17.36
C GLY A 77 6.62 1.37 -17.04
N TRP A 78 6.55 1.02 -15.75
CA TRP A 78 6.18 -0.34 -15.30
C TRP A 78 4.66 -0.50 -15.13
N ASP A 79 3.90 0.60 -15.16
CA ASP A 79 2.43 0.64 -15.14
C ASP A 79 1.79 0.54 -16.54
N SER A 80 2.58 0.22 -17.58
CA SER A 80 2.04 -0.03 -18.92
C SER A 80 1.40 -1.44 -18.99
N PRO A 81 0.17 -1.59 -19.53
CA PRO A 81 -0.50 -2.89 -19.67
C PRO A 81 0.27 -3.91 -20.55
N ASP A 82 1.28 -3.45 -21.29
CA ASP A 82 2.08 -4.22 -22.25
C ASP A 82 3.14 -5.15 -21.61
N GLY A 83 3.22 -5.21 -20.26
CA GLY A 83 4.13 -6.08 -19.52
C GLY A 83 3.47 -7.06 -18.55
N GLY A 84 2.14 -7.18 -18.60
CA GLY A 84 1.33 -8.01 -17.69
C GLY A 84 1.14 -9.46 -18.14
N LEU A 85 0.46 -10.23 -17.28
CA LEU A 85 0.03 -11.61 -17.54
C LEU A 85 -0.73 -11.68 -18.88
N GLY A 86 -0.35 -12.60 -19.76
CA GLY A 86 -1.00 -12.82 -21.05
C GLY A 86 -0.52 -11.96 -22.22
N SER A 87 0.27 -10.90 -22.00
CA SER A 87 0.87 -10.11 -23.11
C SER A 87 2.34 -10.44 -23.36
N ARG A 88 3.14 -10.69 -22.31
CA ARG A 88 4.57 -11.04 -22.43
C ARG A 88 5.03 -12.23 -21.61
N VAL A 89 4.32 -12.53 -20.52
CA VAL A 89 4.62 -13.65 -19.62
C VAL A 89 3.45 -14.64 -19.67
N PRO A 90 3.68 -15.89 -20.10
CA PRO A 90 2.66 -16.94 -20.04
C PRO A 90 2.12 -17.10 -18.62
N THR A 91 0.81 -17.24 -18.48
CA THR A 91 0.17 -17.46 -17.18
C THR A 91 0.52 -18.85 -16.66
N LEU A 92 0.67 -18.98 -15.35
CA LEU A 92 0.82 -20.31 -14.73
C LEU A 92 -0.44 -21.15 -14.86
N ARG A 93 -1.60 -20.56 -15.20
CA ARG A 93 -2.82 -21.32 -15.49
C ARG A 93 -2.64 -22.31 -16.62
N ASP A 94 -1.83 -21.99 -17.63
CA ASP A 94 -1.59 -22.86 -18.78
C ASP A 94 -0.80 -24.13 -18.39
N ARG A 95 -0.12 -24.09 -17.24
CA ARG A 95 0.67 -25.21 -16.69
C ARG A 95 -0.12 -26.06 -15.70
N LEU A 96 -1.34 -25.66 -15.35
CA LEU A 96 -2.15 -26.41 -14.38
C LEU A 96 -2.48 -27.79 -14.97
N PRO A 97 -2.32 -28.89 -14.20
CA PRO A 97 -2.86 -30.18 -14.59
C PRO A 97 -4.40 -30.15 -14.54
N ALA A 98 -5.04 -31.16 -15.14
CA ALA A 98 -6.49 -31.15 -15.40
C ALA A 98 -7.34 -31.06 -14.12
N ASP A 99 -6.93 -31.80 -13.08
CA ASP A 99 -7.54 -31.76 -11.74
C ASP A 99 -7.58 -30.34 -11.16
N LEU A 100 -6.49 -29.58 -11.27
CA LEU A 100 -6.42 -28.22 -10.74
C LEU A 100 -7.10 -27.18 -11.62
N ARG A 101 -7.31 -27.48 -12.92
CA ARG A 101 -8.13 -26.63 -13.80
C ARG A 101 -9.62 -26.78 -13.52
N GLU A 102 -10.05 -27.97 -13.12
CA GLU A 102 -11.43 -28.26 -12.74
C GLU A 102 -11.74 -27.81 -11.29
N ALA A 103 -10.71 -27.74 -10.44
CA ALA A 103 -10.82 -27.20 -9.10
C ALA A 103 -11.26 -25.72 -9.09
N PRO A 104 -11.91 -25.24 -8.02
CA PRO A 104 -12.24 -23.84 -7.88
C PRO A 104 -10.99 -22.97 -8.00
N SER A 105 -11.03 -21.93 -8.83
CA SER A 105 -9.90 -21.01 -8.99
C SER A 105 -9.59 -20.16 -7.75
N GLY A 106 -10.49 -20.14 -6.76
CA GLY A 106 -10.51 -19.17 -5.69
C GLY A 106 -11.10 -17.81 -6.09
N PRO A 107 -11.26 -16.89 -5.12
CA PRO A 107 -11.87 -15.57 -5.33
C PRO A 107 -11.04 -14.69 -6.27
N ARG A 108 -11.69 -13.76 -6.97
CA ARG A 108 -11.00 -12.70 -7.71
C ARG A 108 -10.47 -11.65 -6.73
N PHE A 109 -9.33 -11.06 -7.05
CA PHE A 109 -8.76 -9.97 -6.27
C PHE A 109 -9.32 -8.64 -6.75
N ASP A 110 -10.01 -7.92 -5.88
CA ASP A 110 -10.60 -6.62 -6.24
C ASP A 110 -9.58 -5.47 -6.16
N ALA A 111 -8.61 -5.59 -5.25
CA ALA A 111 -7.69 -4.51 -4.89
C ALA A 111 -6.23 -4.78 -5.26
N LEU A 112 -5.88 -6.01 -5.63
CA LEU A 112 -4.50 -6.42 -5.94
C LEU A 112 -4.45 -7.04 -7.34
N PRO A 113 -3.39 -6.81 -8.12
CA PRO A 113 -3.25 -7.35 -9.47
C PRO A 113 -2.81 -8.83 -9.45
N PHE A 114 -3.37 -9.63 -8.54
CA PHE A 114 -3.16 -11.07 -8.50
C PHE A 114 -4.25 -11.77 -9.30
N ALA A 115 -3.85 -12.80 -10.05
CA ALA A 115 -4.74 -13.75 -10.69
C ALA A 115 -4.71 -15.05 -9.89
N SER A 116 -5.84 -15.44 -9.31
CA SER A 116 -5.96 -16.71 -8.57
C SER A 116 -5.80 -17.89 -9.50
N LEU A 117 -4.97 -18.87 -9.15
CA LEU A 117 -4.71 -20.06 -9.96
C LEU A 117 -5.71 -21.15 -9.63
N TYR A 118 -5.68 -21.62 -8.38
CA TYR A 118 -6.51 -22.69 -7.82
C TYR A 118 -6.67 -22.52 -6.30
N LEU A 119 -7.72 -23.15 -5.75
CA LEU A 119 -8.03 -23.24 -4.33
C LEU A 119 -8.39 -24.70 -4.01
N LEU A 120 -7.62 -25.33 -3.13
CA LEU A 120 -7.87 -26.64 -2.54
C LEU A 120 -8.25 -26.48 -1.06
N ASP A 121 -8.45 -27.60 -0.37
CA ASP A 121 -8.81 -27.62 1.06
C ASP A 121 -7.65 -27.17 1.96
N ASP A 122 -6.41 -27.48 1.58
CA ASP A 122 -5.20 -27.24 2.35
C ASP A 122 -4.24 -26.23 1.72
N GLU A 123 -4.45 -25.81 0.46
CA GLU A 123 -3.64 -24.79 -0.17
C GLU A 123 -4.36 -23.92 -1.22
N PHE A 124 -3.83 -22.72 -1.42
CA PHE A 124 -4.28 -21.75 -2.41
C PHE A 124 -3.08 -21.07 -3.08
N ALA A 125 -3.17 -20.82 -4.39
CA ALA A 125 -2.13 -20.09 -5.11
C ALA A 125 -2.71 -18.98 -5.98
N ALA A 126 -2.00 -17.84 -6.02
CA ALA A 126 -2.29 -16.74 -6.93
C ALA A 126 -1.00 -16.18 -7.51
N GLU A 127 -1.03 -15.79 -8.78
CA GLU A 127 0.12 -15.25 -9.49
C GLU A 127 -0.01 -13.75 -9.75
N ILE A 128 1.14 -13.10 -9.94
CA ILE A 128 1.26 -11.72 -10.39
C ILE A 128 2.45 -11.64 -11.34
N ALA A 129 2.31 -11.02 -12.50
CA ALA A 129 3.45 -10.73 -13.35
C ALA A 129 3.55 -9.24 -13.64
N ASN A 130 4.79 -8.75 -13.63
CA ASN A 130 5.13 -7.43 -14.15
C ASN A 130 6.41 -7.56 -15.00
N ARG A 131 6.91 -6.42 -15.50
CA ARG A 131 8.09 -6.41 -16.36
C ARG A 131 9.36 -6.96 -15.69
N THR A 132 9.49 -6.84 -14.38
CA THR A 132 10.71 -7.20 -13.65
C THR A 132 10.66 -8.58 -13.00
N VAL A 133 9.48 -9.07 -12.64
CA VAL A 133 9.29 -10.35 -11.93
C VAL A 133 7.94 -10.99 -12.24
N HIS A 134 7.93 -12.32 -12.27
CA HIS A 134 6.73 -13.14 -12.10
C HIS A 134 6.72 -13.67 -10.67
N GLY A 135 5.71 -13.32 -9.88
CA GLY A 135 5.55 -13.75 -8.50
C GLY A 135 4.36 -14.67 -8.32
N VAL A 136 4.45 -15.54 -7.32
CA VAL A 136 3.39 -16.39 -6.82
C VAL A 136 3.26 -16.17 -5.32
N MET A 137 2.03 -15.93 -4.89
CA MET A 137 1.63 -15.98 -3.49
C MET A 137 0.94 -17.33 -3.26
N HIS A 138 1.60 -18.20 -2.51
CA HIS A 138 1.04 -19.47 -2.05
C HIS A 138 0.62 -19.35 -0.58
N ILE A 139 -0.55 -19.87 -0.26
CA ILE A 139 -1.10 -19.94 1.09
C ILE A 139 -1.37 -21.41 1.39
N GLY A 140 -0.62 -21.99 2.32
CA GLY A 140 -0.91 -23.31 2.89
C GLY A 140 -1.69 -23.17 4.20
N TRP A 141 -2.54 -24.14 4.49
CA TRP A 141 -3.24 -24.29 5.76
C TRP A 141 -2.59 -25.44 6.54
N VAL A 142 -1.88 -25.11 7.62
CA VAL A 142 -1.05 -26.08 8.34
C VAL A 142 -1.46 -26.19 9.80
N PRO A 143 -1.34 -27.37 10.42
CA PRO A 143 -1.53 -27.53 11.85
C PRO A 143 -0.62 -26.58 12.64
N ASP A 144 -1.17 -25.94 13.67
CA ASP A 144 -0.42 -24.93 14.44
C ASP A 144 0.33 -25.50 15.66
N GLY A 145 0.12 -26.78 15.98
CA GLY A 145 0.71 -27.50 17.11
C GLY A 145 -0.08 -27.41 18.41
N THR A 146 -1.20 -26.67 18.43
CA THR A 146 -2.08 -26.46 19.59
C THR A 146 -3.46 -27.09 19.43
N GLY A 147 -3.61 -27.97 18.43
CA GLY A 147 -4.90 -28.55 18.03
C GLY A 147 -5.68 -27.68 17.03
N GLY A 148 -5.14 -26.53 16.64
CA GLY A 148 -5.69 -25.65 15.61
C GLY A 148 -4.90 -25.70 14.29
N HIS A 149 -5.32 -24.87 13.35
CA HIS A 149 -4.64 -24.61 12.09
C HIS A 149 -4.30 -23.14 11.95
N ARG A 150 -3.31 -22.84 11.11
CA ARG A 150 -2.93 -21.48 10.74
C ARG A 150 -2.56 -21.40 9.27
N GLY A 151 -2.67 -20.20 8.72
CA GLY A 151 -2.16 -19.90 7.40
C GLY A 151 -0.64 -19.81 7.40
N GLN A 152 -0.03 -20.33 6.35
CA GLN A 152 1.37 -20.17 6.02
C GLN A 152 1.45 -19.54 4.63
N MET A 153 2.06 -18.36 4.51
CA MET A 153 2.25 -17.70 3.23
C MET A 153 3.68 -17.92 2.72
N ALA A 154 3.80 -18.50 1.54
CA ALA A 154 5.05 -18.59 0.79
C ALA A 154 5.00 -17.62 -0.39
N VAL A 155 6.11 -16.93 -0.64
CA VAL A 155 6.28 -16.03 -1.78
C VAL A 155 7.33 -16.64 -2.69
N LEU A 156 6.91 -17.06 -3.88
CA LEU A 156 7.82 -17.58 -4.90
C LEU A 156 7.97 -16.52 -5.98
N VAL A 157 9.18 -16.35 -6.50
CA VAL A 157 9.48 -15.34 -7.52
C VAL A 157 10.39 -15.90 -8.58
N LYS A 158 10.10 -15.58 -9.83
CA LYS A 158 10.98 -15.76 -10.98
C LYS A 158 11.36 -14.38 -11.51
N PRO A 159 12.59 -13.91 -11.23
CA PRO A 159 13.05 -12.62 -11.74
C PRO A 159 13.27 -12.64 -13.26
N ASN A 160 12.91 -11.54 -13.93
CA ASN A 160 13.14 -11.40 -15.37
C ASN A 160 14.54 -10.83 -15.63
N GLY A 161 15.50 -11.72 -15.86
CA GLY A 161 16.89 -11.36 -16.18
C GLY A 161 17.63 -10.68 -15.03
N PRO A 162 18.85 -10.16 -15.29
CA PRO A 162 19.74 -9.64 -14.25
C PRO A 162 19.18 -8.37 -13.57
N LEU A 163 18.43 -7.53 -14.31
CA LEU A 163 17.79 -6.34 -13.75
C LEU A 163 16.67 -6.71 -12.76
N GLY A 164 15.90 -7.76 -13.04
CA GLY A 164 14.89 -8.29 -12.12
C GLY A 164 15.51 -8.81 -10.82
N ALA A 165 16.63 -9.54 -10.94
CA ALA A 165 17.36 -10.05 -9.77
C ALA A 165 17.93 -8.92 -8.91
N ALA A 166 18.57 -7.92 -9.53
CA ALA A 166 19.07 -6.74 -8.81
C ALA A 166 17.94 -5.94 -8.13
N TYR A 167 16.79 -5.81 -8.79
CA TYR A 167 15.60 -5.20 -8.21
C TYR A 167 15.11 -5.95 -6.96
N MET A 168 15.03 -7.29 -7.05
CA MET A 168 14.60 -8.14 -5.93
C MET A 168 15.53 -8.01 -4.72
N ALA A 169 16.83 -7.99 -4.94
CA ALA A 169 17.82 -7.77 -3.90
C ALA A 169 17.67 -6.38 -3.25
N ALA A 170 17.47 -5.33 -4.06
CA ALA A 170 17.35 -3.96 -3.57
C ALA A 170 16.10 -3.74 -2.70
N ILE A 171 14.98 -4.36 -3.03
CA ILE A 171 13.74 -4.21 -2.25
C ILE A 171 13.67 -5.12 -1.02
N GLY A 172 14.53 -6.14 -0.93
CA GLY A 172 14.56 -7.13 0.16
C GLY A 172 14.48 -6.50 1.55
N PRO A 173 15.40 -5.61 1.94
CA PRO A 173 15.40 -4.99 3.26
C PRO A 173 14.08 -4.27 3.60
N PHE A 174 13.51 -3.53 2.66
CA PHE A 174 12.21 -2.86 2.84
C PHE A 174 11.07 -3.87 2.97
N ARG A 175 11.12 -4.94 2.17
CA ARG A 175 10.15 -6.05 2.19
C ARG A 175 10.09 -6.67 3.59
N HIS A 176 11.25 -6.95 4.19
CA HIS A 176 11.35 -7.60 5.50
C HIS A 176 11.12 -6.66 6.69
N LEU A 177 11.61 -5.42 6.63
CA LEU A 177 11.53 -4.48 7.76
C LEU A 177 10.19 -3.74 7.83
N ILE A 178 9.52 -3.56 6.68
CA ILE A 178 8.36 -2.70 6.59
C ILE A 178 7.14 -3.44 6.05
N VAL A 179 7.25 -4.03 4.85
CA VAL A 179 6.07 -4.56 4.13
C VAL A 179 5.49 -5.76 4.86
N TYR A 180 6.28 -6.81 5.08
CA TYR A 180 5.76 -8.03 5.69
C TYR A 180 5.29 -7.82 7.13
N PRO A 181 6.01 -7.12 8.03
CA PRO A 181 5.49 -6.85 9.37
C PRO A 181 4.16 -6.09 9.35
N ALA A 182 4.00 -5.13 8.43
CA ALA A 182 2.74 -4.41 8.24
C ALA A 182 1.62 -5.34 7.77
N LEU A 183 1.89 -6.17 6.76
CA LEU A 183 0.97 -7.13 6.17
C LEU A 183 0.52 -8.16 7.21
N MET A 184 1.44 -8.76 7.96
CA MET A 184 1.13 -9.72 9.02
C MET A 184 0.22 -9.11 10.08
N ARG A 185 0.51 -7.87 10.52
CA ARG A 185 -0.33 -7.15 11.48
C ARG A 185 -1.72 -6.87 10.92
N GLN A 186 -1.84 -6.56 9.63
CA GLN A 186 -3.13 -6.31 8.99
C GLN A 186 -3.95 -7.59 8.86
N ILE A 187 -3.35 -8.67 8.36
CA ILE A 187 -4.00 -9.98 8.24
C ILE A 187 -4.49 -10.43 9.61
N GLY A 188 -3.65 -10.36 10.64
CA GLY A 188 -4.03 -10.77 12.00
C GLY A 188 -5.14 -9.91 12.61
N ARG A 189 -5.16 -8.60 12.35
CA ARG A 189 -6.26 -7.74 12.79
C ARG A 189 -7.57 -8.08 12.08
N GLY A 190 -7.53 -8.22 10.75
CA GLY A 190 -8.69 -8.60 9.96
C GLY A 190 -9.27 -9.95 10.41
N TRP A 191 -8.39 -10.91 10.67
CA TRP A 191 -8.77 -12.23 11.15
C TRP A 191 -9.49 -12.19 12.50
N ARG A 192 -8.90 -11.50 13.49
CA ARG A 192 -9.53 -11.33 14.81
C ARG A 192 -10.87 -10.61 14.74
N GLU A 193 -10.97 -9.59 13.90
CA GLU A 193 -12.23 -8.87 13.71
C GLU A 193 -13.30 -9.72 13.05
N CYS A 194 -12.93 -10.57 12.09
CA CYS A 194 -13.82 -11.54 11.46
C CYS A 194 -14.32 -12.55 12.50
N MET A 195 -13.40 -13.18 13.26
CA MET A 195 -13.77 -14.15 14.30
C MET A 195 -14.63 -13.53 15.40
N ALA A 196 -14.33 -12.29 15.80
CA ALA A 196 -15.14 -11.57 16.78
C ALA A 196 -16.49 -11.11 16.22
N ARG A 197 -16.61 -10.86 14.91
CA ARG A 197 -17.92 -10.57 14.27
C ARG A 197 -18.78 -11.83 14.29
N ASP A 198 -18.24 -12.97 13.90
CA ASP A 198 -18.98 -14.22 13.89
C ASP A 198 -19.46 -14.59 15.29
N ALA A 199 -18.62 -14.43 16.32
CA ALA A 199 -18.98 -14.61 17.72
C ALA A 199 -20.05 -13.61 18.24
N ARG A 200 -20.17 -12.42 17.62
CA ARG A 200 -21.20 -11.42 17.94
C ARG A 200 -22.47 -11.59 17.10
N THR A 201 -22.38 -12.14 15.90
CA THR A 201 -23.58 -12.49 15.12
C THR A 201 -24.35 -13.63 15.79
N THR A 202 -23.67 -14.45 16.58
CA THR A 202 -24.27 -15.44 17.51
C THR A 202 -24.68 -14.88 18.88
N GLY A 203 -24.39 -13.61 19.20
CA GLY A 203 -24.73 -12.97 20.49
C GLY A 203 -25.02 -11.48 20.31
N GLY A 204 -26.31 -11.14 20.27
CA GLY A 204 -26.84 -9.88 19.76
C GLY A 204 -26.36 -8.55 20.38
N GLU A 205 -26.63 -7.50 19.59
CA GLU A 205 -26.64 -6.06 19.83
C GLU A 205 -25.40 -5.20 19.53
N ALA A 206 -25.69 -4.04 18.92
CA ALA A 206 -24.78 -3.01 18.46
C ALA A 206 -25.34 -1.61 18.74
N HIS A 207 -24.54 -0.71 19.32
CA HIS A 207 -24.73 0.73 19.11
C HIS A 207 -23.46 1.57 19.33
N GLY A 208 -23.31 2.62 18.50
CA GLY A 208 -22.38 3.74 18.70
C GLY A 208 -21.16 3.78 17.78
N THR A 209 -21.31 4.10 16.48
CA THR A 209 -20.16 4.11 15.53
C THR A 209 -20.02 5.37 14.65
N VAL A 210 -20.98 6.29 14.59
CA VAL A 210 -20.96 7.34 13.53
C VAL A 210 -19.99 8.50 13.84
N THR A 211 -20.05 9.10 15.03
CA THR A 211 -19.23 10.29 15.37
C THR A 211 -17.73 9.96 15.52
N ARG A 212 -17.41 8.85 16.19
CA ARG A 212 -16.01 8.35 16.30
C ARG A 212 -15.38 8.00 14.94
N LYS A 213 -16.17 7.61 13.94
CA LYS A 213 -15.67 7.31 12.58
C LYS A 213 -15.22 8.57 11.83
N ILE A 214 -15.92 9.68 11.99
CA ILE A 214 -15.68 10.92 11.23
C ILE A 214 -14.37 11.58 11.69
N ASP A 215 -14.14 11.67 12.99
CA ASP A 215 -12.93 12.31 13.56
C ASP A 215 -11.65 11.50 13.31
N ARG A 216 -11.78 10.17 13.24
CA ARG A 216 -10.69 9.26 12.89
C ARG A 216 -10.26 9.47 11.43
N ARG A 217 -11.22 9.71 10.51
CA ARG A 217 -10.92 9.94 9.08
C ARG A 217 -10.12 11.23 8.87
N ALA A 218 -10.47 12.32 9.56
CA ALA A 218 -9.74 13.60 9.42
C ALA A 218 -8.27 13.48 9.88
N ARG A 219 -8.02 12.86 11.04
CA ARG A 219 -6.64 12.66 11.55
C ARG A 219 -5.79 11.75 10.67
N ILE A 220 -6.42 10.77 10.01
CA ILE A 220 -5.76 9.86 9.09
C ILE A 220 -5.36 10.56 7.79
N LEU A 221 -6.27 11.35 7.21
CA LEU A 221 -5.98 12.14 6.02
C LEU A 221 -4.81 13.10 6.28
N ALA A 222 -4.79 13.74 7.45
CA ALA A 222 -3.72 14.66 7.83
C ALA A 222 -2.33 13.99 7.90
N ALA A 223 -2.27 12.78 8.43
CA ALA A 223 -1.03 12.01 8.50
C ALA A 223 -0.57 11.51 7.10
N GLY A 224 -1.50 11.13 6.23
CA GLY A 224 -1.18 10.77 4.84
C GLY A 224 -0.59 11.94 4.07
N VAL A 225 -1.22 13.11 4.24
CA VAL A 225 -0.78 14.39 3.69
C VAL A 225 0.63 14.71 4.22
N GLY A 226 0.90 14.62 5.52
CA GLY A 226 2.23 14.83 6.12
C GLY A 226 3.37 14.00 5.50
N TRP A 227 3.16 12.71 5.25
CA TRP A 227 4.17 11.86 4.60
C TRP A 227 4.42 12.22 3.12
N VAL A 228 3.40 12.65 2.39
CA VAL A 228 3.57 13.11 1.00
C VAL A 228 4.42 14.37 0.96
N SER A 229 4.20 15.32 1.87
CA SER A 229 5.07 16.50 2.00
C SER A 229 6.48 16.10 2.34
N LEU A 230 6.70 15.23 3.33
CA LEU A 230 8.06 14.82 3.70
C LEU A 230 8.83 14.21 2.51
N GLY A 231 8.19 13.33 1.73
CA GLY A 231 8.82 12.68 0.59
C GLY A 231 9.11 13.64 -0.57
N ILE A 232 8.16 14.52 -0.91
CA ILE A 232 8.36 15.56 -1.93
C ILE A 232 9.43 16.54 -1.46
N GLY A 233 9.39 16.93 -0.18
CA GLY A 233 10.34 17.87 0.41
C GLY A 233 11.76 17.35 0.44
N LEU A 234 11.95 16.06 0.72
CA LEU A 234 13.26 15.41 0.66
C LEU A 234 13.80 15.40 -0.79
N ALA A 235 12.96 15.05 -1.76
CA ALA A 235 13.36 15.05 -3.17
C ALA A 235 13.73 16.45 -3.67
N LEU A 236 12.93 17.46 -3.32
CA LEU A 236 13.18 18.87 -3.64
C LEU A 236 14.45 19.42 -2.98
N THR A 237 14.80 18.93 -1.80
CA THR A 237 16.00 19.35 -1.07
C THR A 237 17.26 18.70 -1.63
N LEU A 238 17.23 17.38 -1.88
CA LEU A 238 18.39 16.58 -2.28
C LEU A 238 18.66 16.61 -3.79
N ALA A 239 17.63 16.69 -4.62
CA ALA A 239 17.74 16.67 -6.08
C ALA A 239 17.03 17.87 -6.76
N PRO A 240 17.32 19.11 -6.33
CA PRO A 240 16.51 20.30 -6.64
C PRO A 240 16.37 20.56 -8.15
N ARG A 241 17.46 20.41 -8.93
CA ARG A 241 17.47 20.65 -10.38
C ARG A 241 16.59 19.67 -11.14
N GLY A 242 16.73 18.36 -10.87
CA GLY A 242 15.92 17.33 -11.51
C GLY A 242 14.44 17.45 -11.13
N THR A 243 14.15 17.78 -9.87
CA THR A 243 12.78 17.96 -9.40
C THR A 243 12.11 19.23 -9.94
N SER A 244 12.84 20.35 -10.07
CA SER A 244 12.28 21.60 -10.60
C SER A 244 11.96 21.49 -12.10
N GLU A 245 12.80 20.79 -12.86
CA GLU A 245 12.53 20.47 -14.27
C GLU A 245 11.35 19.51 -14.45
N LEU A 246 11.25 18.50 -13.59
CA LEU A 246 10.14 17.55 -13.60
C LEU A 246 8.81 18.27 -13.35
N LEU A 247 8.79 19.11 -12.31
CA LEU A 247 7.62 19.88 -11.89
C LEU A 247 7.26 21.01 -12.86
N GLY A 248 8.16 21.41 -13.75
CA GLY A 248 7.90 22.49 -14.72
C GLY A 248 8.16 23.89 -14.15
N TRP A 249 8.95 23.99 -13.07
CA TRP A 249 9.50 25.25 -12.57
C TRP A 249 10.75 25.70 -13.34
N GLY A 250 11.23 24.92 -14.30
CA GLY A 250 12.49 25.19 -15.00
C GLY A 250 13.70 25.05 -14.09
N ASP A 251 14.81 25.71 -14.43
CA ASP A 251 16.03 25.72 -13.61
C ASP A 251 15.91 26.70 -12.43
N ARG A 252 15.11 26.32 -11.43
CA ARG A 252 14.89 27.10 -10.20
C ARG A 252 15.21 26.28 -8.95
N PRO A 253 16.46 25.86 -8.74
CA PRO A 253 16.84 24.99 -7.64
C PRO A 253 16.68 25.66 -6.26
N ALA A 254 16.77 26.99 -6.17
CA ALA A 254 16.55 27.72 -4.93
C ALA A 254 15.08 27.65 -4.47
N LEU A 255 14.13 27.81 -5.40
CA LEU A 255 12.70 27.65 -5.13
C LEU A 255 12.39 26.20 -4.72
N ALA A 256 12.97 25.22 -5.42
CA ALA A 256 12.82 23.82 -5.07
C ALA A 256 13.31 23.53 -3.64
N ARG A 257 14.52 23.97 -3.27
CA ARG A 257 15.04 23.78 -1.91
C ARG A 257 14.20 24.49 -0.84
N ALA A 258 13.72 25.71 -1.11
CA ALA A 258 12.89 26.45 -0.15
C ALA A 258 11.56 25.74 0.12
N VAL A 259 10.88 25.28 -0.95
CA VAL A 259 9.67 24.46 -0.82
C VAL A 259 10.00 23.13 -0.11
N GLY A 260 11.12 22.52 -0.47
CA GLY A 260 11.56 21.26 0.13
C GLY A 260 11.82 21.36 1.62
N ALA A 261 12.50 22.41 2.07
CA ALA A 261 12.74 22.68 3.48
C ALA A 261 11.43 22.94 4.24
N ALA A 262 10.48 23.69 3.65
CA ALA A 262 9.17 23.93 4.25
C ALA A 262 8.37 22.61 4.42
N ASP A 263 8.40 21.74 3.41
CA ASP A 263 7.78 20.42 3.44
C ASP A 263 8.43 19.47 4.47
N LEU A 264 9.75 19.61 4.70
CA LEU A 264 10.48 18.89 5.74
C LEU A 264 10.15 19.37 7.16
N VAL A 265 9.53 20.55 7.32
CA VAL A 265 9.01 21.04 8.62
C VAL A 265 7.54 20.65 8.79
N VAL A 266 6.71 20.92 7.78
CA VAL A 266 5.27 20.64 7.79
C VAL A 266 4.99 19.14 7.86
N GLY A 267 5.78 18.33 7.14
CA GLY A 267 5.63 16.88 7.10
C GLY A 267 5.72 16.22 8.48
N PRO A 268 6.85 16.33 9.21
CA PRO A 268 6.98 15.82 10.57
C PRO A 268 5.99 16.45 11.55
N ALA A 269 5.70 17.74 11.42
CA ALA A 269 4.77 18.42 12.33
C ALA A 269 3.32 17.91 12.19
N LEU A 270 2.89 17.53 10.98
CA LEU A 270 1.60 16.85 10.77
C LEU A 270 1.57 15.41 11.31
N LEU A 271 2.73 14.77 11.42
CA LEU A 271 2.86 13.39 11.90
C LEU A 271 2.97 13.30 13.42
N LEU A 272 3.72 14.22 14.03
CA LEU A 272 4.11 14.20 15.43
C LEU A 272 3.43 15.29 16.26
N GLY A 273 2.95 16.36 15.63
CA GLY A 273 2.37 17.51 16.29
C GLY A 273 1.01 17.23 16.92
N ARG A 274 0.75 17.89 18.06
CA ARG A 274 -0.53 17.87 18.78
C ARG A 274 -1.58 18.79 18.14
N GLU A 275 -1.15 19.83 17.42
CA GLU A 275 -2.00 20.84 16.75
C GLU A 275 -2.06 20.61 15.23
N ARG A 276 -2.55 19.44 14.80
CA ARG A 276 -2.51 19.05 13.37
C ARG A 276 -3.37 19.96 12.51
N GLY A 277 -4.43 20.54 13.08
CA GLY A 277 -5.26 21.53 12.40
C GLY A 277 -4.47 22.77 11.95
N ARG A 278 -3.59 23.30 12.81
CA ARG A 278 -2.77 24.49 12.49
C ARG A 278 -1.67 24.18 11.48
N TRP A 279 -1.04 23.01 11.57
CA TRP A 279 -0.05 22.57 10.59
C TRP A 279 -0.66 22.26 9.22
N MET A 280 -1.91 21.82 9.19
CA MET A 280 -2.66 21.64 7.94
C MET A 280 -3.03 22.99 7.29
N GLU A 281 -3.33 23.99 8.10
CA GLU A 281 -3.57 25.36 7.63
C GLU A 281 -2.28 26.01 7.11
N ALA A 282 -1.16 25.83 7.80
CA ALA A 282 0.16 26.25 7.33
C ALA A 282 0.52 25.61 5.99
N ARG A 283 0.16 24.32 5.81
CA ARG A 283 0.33 23.62 4.53
C ARG A 283 -0.55 24.19 3.41
N ALA A 284 -1.81 24.50 3.70
CA ALA A 284 -2.69 25.12 2.71
C ALA A 284 -2.11 26.45 2.21
N LEU A 285 -1.54 27.26 3.11
CA LEU A 285 -0.84 28.50 2.76
C LEU A 285 0.41 28.26 1.92
N LEU A 286 1.22 27.24 2.26
CA LEU A 286 2.38 26.84 1.46
C LEU A 286 1.96 26.43 0.04
N ASN A 287 0.90 25.63 -0.10
CA ASN A 287 0.39 25.22 -1.40
C ASN A 287 -0.13 26.40 -2.23
N ALA A 288 -0.77 27.38 -1.60
CA ALA A 288 -1.20 28.61 -2.26
C ALA A 288 0.01 29.40 -2.79
N ALA A 289 1.08 29.53 -2.01
CA ALA A 289 2.32 30.17 -2.45
C ALA A 289 2.97 29.43 -3.64
N ILE A 290 2.93 28.10 -3.62
CA ILE A 290 3.44 27.28 -4.73
C ILE A 290 2.57 27.44 -5.99
N ALA A 291 1.24 27.51 -5.85
CA ALA A 291 0.34 27.78 -6.97
C ALA A 291 0.64 29.13 -7.63
N VAL A 292 0.94 30.16 -6.83
CA VAL A 292 1.39 31.48 -7.32
C VAL A 292 2.73 31.38 -8.05
N ALA A 293 3.67 30.57 -7.54
CA ALA A 293 4.95 30.33 -8.22
C ALA A 293 4.75 29.68 -9.60
N TYR A 294 3.84 28.70 -9.71
CA TYR A 294 3.44 28.11 -11.00
C TYR A 294 2.80 29.14 -11.95
N ALA A 295 1.87 29.96 -11.44
CA ALA A 295 1.21 30.99 -12.25
C ALA A 295 2.19 32.04 -12.76
N ARG A 296 3.14 32.47 -11.93
CA ARG A 296 4.22 33.39 -12.33
C ARG A 296 5.16 32.77 -13.35
N ALA A 297 5.51 31.50 -13.19
CA ALA A 297 6.34 30.78 -14.17
C ALA A 297 5.63 30.67 -15.54
N LEU A 298 4.30 30.51 -15.55
CA LEU A 298 3.48 30.49 -16.76
C LEU A 298 3.40 31.88 -17.41
N ALA A 299 3.13 32.93 -16.62
CA ALA A 299 2.97 34.30 -17.10
C ALA A 299 4.28 34.92 -17.64
N SER A 300 5.42 34.60 -17.01
CA SER A 300 6.74 35.07 -17.45
C SER A 300 7.32 34.32 -18.64
N GLY A 301 6.66 33.26 -19.13
CA GLY A 301 7.19 32.40 -20.19
C GLY A 301 8.43 31.60 -19.78
N ALA A 302 8.85 31.68 -18.53
CA ALA A 302 10.10 31.12 -18.03
C ALA A 302 10.00 29.62 -17.67
N THR A 303 9.04 28.91 -18.25
CA THR A 303 8.89 27.46 -18.15
C THR A 303 8.88 26.84 -19.55
N PRO A 304 9.80 25.91 -19.85
CA PRO A 304 9.82 25.20 -21.14
C PRO A 304 8.66 24.20 -21.28
N ARG A 305 7.91 23.92 -20.19
CA ARG A 305 6.83 22.91 -20.15
C ARG A 305 5.52 23.53 -19.63
N LYS A 306 4.91 24.42 -20.44
CA LYS A 306 3.68 25.16 -20.09
C LYS A 306 2.54 24.27 -19.58
N GLY A 307 2.35 23.07 -20.15
CA GLY A 307 1.31 22.12 -19.70
C GLY A 307 1.53 21.61 -18.26
N ARG A 308 2.80 21.42 -17.84
CA ARG A 308 3.11 21.02 -16.46
C ARG A 308 2.94 22.16 -15.47
N ALA A 309 3.29 23.38 -15.88
CA ALA A 309 3.07 24.57 -15.06
C ALA A 309 1.57 24.82 -14.84
N LEU A 310 0.75 24.69 -15.89
CA LEU A 310 -0.70 24.78 -15.81
C LEU A 310 -1.30 23.68 -14.90
N GLY A 311 -0.85 22.43 -15.08
CA GLY A 311 -1.23 21.33 -14.19
C GLY A 311 -0.82 21.57 -12.73
N GLY A 312 0.33 22.19 -12.51
CA GLY A 312 0.80 22.62 -11.19
C GLY A 312 -0.10 23.67 -10.53
N VAL A 313 -0.55 24.70 -11.27
CA VAL A 313 -1.52 25.69 -10.76
C VAL A 313 -2.81 25.01 -10.31
N VAL A 314 -3.39 24.17 -11.18
CA VAL A 314 -4.66 23.49 -10.91
C VAL A 314 -4.50 22.54 -9.72
N GLY A 315 -3.47 21.70 -9.73
CA GLY A 315 -3.21 20.72 -8.67
C GLY A 315 -2.99 21.38 -7.31
N MET A 316 -2.18 22.44 -7.24
CA MET A 316 -1.91 23.13 -5.98
C MET A 316 -3.10 23.93 -5.46
N THR A 317 -3.98 24.41 -6.36
CA THR A 317 -5.24 25.07 -5.95
C THR A 317 -6.21 24.07 -5.33
N VAL A 318 -6.37 22.89 -5.93
CA VAL A 318 -7.20 21.79 -5.38
C VAL A 318 -6.65 21.31 -4.04
N LEU A 319 -5.33 21.14 -3.93
CA LEU A 319 -4.67 20.75 -2.68
C LEU A 319 -4.84 21.80 -1.59
N THR A 320 -4.70 23.09 -1.90
CA THR A 320 -4.96 24.20 -0.97
C THR A 320 -6.37 24.13 -0.40
N PHE A 321 -7.39 23.94 -1.25
CA PHE A 321 -8.77 23.87 -0.78
C PHE A 321 -9.05 22.62 0.07
N THR A 322 -8.46 21.49 -0.32
CA THR A 322 -8.57 20.22 0.41
C THR A 322 -7.92 20.33 1.78
N ASP A 323 -6.70 20.87 1.86
CA ASP A 323 -5.96 21.07 3.10
C ASP A 323 -6.69 22.05 4.02
N HIS A 324 -7.25 23.15 3.48
CA HIS A 324 -8.05 24.09 4.28
C HIS A 324 -9.33 23.47 4.85
N SER A 325 -10.05 22.69 4.04
CA SER A 325 -11.24 21.94 4.48
C SER A 325 -10.89 20.94 5.60
N LEU A 326 -9.75 20.27 5.46
CA LEU A 326 -9.26 19.31 6.45
C LEU A 326 -8.78 20.01 7.74
N ALA A 327 -8.10 21.15 7.63
CA ALA A 327 -7.68 21.97 8.75
C ALA A 327 -8.87 22.42 9.60
N ARG A 328 -9.94 22.92 8.97
CA ARG A 328 -11.19 23.30 9.66
C ARG A 328 -11.83 22.14 10.41
N ARG A 329 -11.79 20.92 9.85
CA ARG A 329 -12.32 19.72 10.50
C ARG A 329 -11.47 19.33 11.72
N LEU A 330 -10.15 19.33 11.58
CA LEU A 330 -9.23 19.01 12.67
C LEU A 330 -9.33 20.02 13.82
N ARG A 331 -9.40 21.32 13.52
CA ARG A 331 -9.53 22.38 14.54
C ARG A 331 -10.82 22.29 15.34
N LYS A 332 -11.92 21.83 14.75
CA LYS A 332 -13.18 21.57 15.48
C LYS A 332 -13.03 20.44 16.49
N THR A 333 -12.30 19.38 16.14
CA THR A 333 -12.03 18.24 17.02
C THR A 333 -10.96 18.56 18.07
N GLU A 334 -9.96 19.39 17.75
CA GLU A 334 -8.90 19.81 18.66
C GLU A 334 -9.35 20.90 19.65
N GLY A 335 -10.39 21.67 19.31
CA GLY A 335 -10.94 22.75 20.12
C GLY A 335 -12.20 22.39 20.91
N THR A 336 -12.56 21.11 21.03
CA THR A 336 -13.57 20.68 22.01
C THR A 336 -12.84 20.53 23.35
N PRO A 337 -13.04 21.42 24.33
CA PRO A 337 -12.56 21.14 25.68
C PRO A 337 -13.28 19.87 26.15
N ASP A 338 -12.55 18.94 26.76
CA ASP A 338 -13.17 17.95 27.64
C ASP A 338 -13.90 18.75 28.73
N ASP A 339 -15.20 19.00 28.55
CA ASP A 339 -16.02 19.62 29.57
C ASP A 339 -17.26 18.76 29.86
N VAL A 340 -17.41 18.54 31.16
CA VAL A 340 -18.56 18.00 31.90
C VAL A 340 -18.80 16.48 31.88
N GLY A 341 -18.21 15.82 32.88
CA GLY A 341 -19.01 15.40 34.04
C GLY A 341 -19.19 13.90 34.29
N GLY A 342 -18.93 13.50 35.54
CA GLY A 342 -19.45 12.28 36.17
C GLY A 342 -18.40 11.43 36.85
#